data_AF-A0A7Y1TQF1-F1
#
_entry.id   AF-A0A7Y1TQF1-F1
#
_cell.length_a   1.000
_cell.length_b   1.000
_cell.length_c   1.000
_cell.angle_alpha   90.00
_cell.angle_beta   90.00
_cell.angle_gamma   90.00
#
_symmetry.space_group_name_H-M   'P 1'
#
loop_
_entity.id
_entity.type
_entity.pdbx_description
1 polymer ?
#
loop_
_entity_poly.entity_id
_entity_poly.type
_entity_poly.pdbx_seq_one_letter_code
_entity_poly.pdbx_strand_id
1 'polypeptide(L)'
;DRVGIIRDGTLVASESVEALKQRAVRRLQLYFDQEVDAATFSAIEGVQSTRSMDHGRGVAVEVEGSVESVMRAAVEHRLTNVISEGSDLSGVFLAYYSGDDDAA
;
A
#
# COMPACT_ATOMS: atom_id res chain seq x y z
N ASP A 1 1.17 13.41 17.25
CA ASP A 1 2.61 13.30 16.93
C ASP A 1 2.91 13.79 15.52
N ARG A 2 4.02 14.51 15.32
CA ARG A 2 4.42 15.09 14.02
C ARG A 2 5.82 14.63 13.64
N VAL A 3 6.11 14.56 12.34
CA VAL A 3 7.44 14.21 11.82
C VAL A 3 7.97 15.40 11.04
N GLY A 4 9.24 15.74 11.28
CA GLY A 4 9.96 16.75 10.49
C GLY A 4 10.92 16.06 9.52
N ILE A 5 10.89 16.44 8.25
CA ILE A 5 11.85 15.98 7.23
C ILE A 5 12.90 17.08 7.07
N ILE A 6 14.17 16.78 7.35
CA ILE A 6 15.31 17.71 7.22
C ILE A 6 16.17 17.30 6.03
N ARG A 7 16.52 18.26 5.16
CA ARG A 7 17.45 18.11 4.04
C ARG A 7 18.42 19.29 4.03
N ASP A 8 19.72 19.03 3.89
CA ASP A 8 20.79 20.05 3.90
C ASP A 8 20.73 20.99 5.12
N GLY A 9 20.37 20.45 6.29
CA GLY A 9 20.24 21.22 7.53
C GLY A 9 18.97 22.09 7.63
N THR A 10 18.06 22.00 6.66
CA THR A 10 16.80 22.77 6.62
C THR A 10 15.59 21.86 6.74
N LEU A 11 14.59 22.26 7.54
CA LEU A 11 13.32 21.55 7.64
C LEU A 11 12.50 21.80 6.37
N VAL A 12 12.33 20.77 5.53
CA VAL A 12 11.65 20.88 4.23
C VAL A 12 10.18 20.46 4.29
N ALA A 13 9.77 19.67 5.29
CA ALA A 13 8.37 19.32 5.50
C ALA A 13 8.09 19.04 6.98
N SER A 14 6.88 19.36 7.44
CA SER A 14 6.37 18.96 8.75
C SER A 14 4.92 18.51 8.64
N GLU A 15 4.72 17.20 8.48
CA GLU A 15 3.38 16.58 8.41
C GLU A 15 3.07 15.78 9.68
N SER A 16 1.78 15.50 9.91
CA SER A 16 1.38 14.56 10.95
C SER A 16 1.71 13.14 10.53
N VAL A 17 1.99 12.27 11.51
CA VAL A 17 2.19 10.84 11.26
C VAL A 17 0.95 10.23 10.58
N GLU A 18 -0.26 10.71 10.92
CA GLU A 18 -1.49 10.27 10.28
C GLU A 18 -1.55 10.60 8.78
N ALA A 19 -1.14 11.80 8.37
CA ALA A 19 -1.15 12.20 6.96
C ALA A 19 -0.18 11.35 6.12
N LEU A 20 1.01 11.05 6.67
CA LEU A 20 1.98 10.17 6.03
C LEU A 20 1.46 8.72 5.91
N LYS A 21 0.80 8.22 6.95
CA LYS A 21 0.18 6.87 6.94
C LYS A 21 -0.95 6.73 5.92
N GLN A 22 -1.64 7.82 5.57
CA GLN A 22 -2.70 7.83 4.56
C GLN A 22 -2.15 7.71 3.14
N ARG A 23 -0.94 8.23 2.87
CA ARG A 23 -0.27 8.13 1.57
C ARG A 23 0.64 6.89 1.44
N ALA A 24 0.80 6.13 2.51
CA ALA A 24 1.62 4.93 2.49
C ALA A 24 0.97 3.84 1.61
N VAL A 25 1.72 3.36 0.63
CA VAL A 25 1.36 2.18 -0.15
C VAL A 25 1.66 0.93 0.66
N ARG A 26 0.64 0.08 0.84
CA ARG A 26 0.70 -1.19 1.56
C ARG A 26 0.70 -2.32 0.55
N ARG A 27 1.61 -3.28 0.71
CA ARG A 27 1.70 -4.46 -0.13
C ARG A 27 1.19 -5.67 0.64
N LEU A 28 0.15 -6.30 0.13
CA LEU A 28 -0.50 -7.46 0.72
C LEU A 28 -0.41 -8.64 -0.23
N GLN A 29 -0.19 -9.83 0.32
CA GLN A 29 -0.40 -11.10 -0.37
C GLN A 29 -1.55 -11.82 0.33
N LEU A 30 -2.62 -12.05 -0.40
CA LEU A 30 -3.85 -12.68 0.05
C LEU A 30 -3.91 -14.10 -0.50
N TYR A 31 -4.23 -15.08 0.34
CA TYR A 31 -4.37 -16.48 -0.07
C TYR A 31 -5.78 -16.98 0.23
N PHE A 32 -6.29 -17.85 -0.63
CA PHE A 32 -7.68 -18.31 -0.62
C PHE A 32 -7.77 -19.84 -0.66
N ASP A 33 -8.90 -20.40 -0.24
CA ASP A 33 -9.15 -21.86 -0.32
C ASP A 33 -9.51 -22.32 -1.76
N GLN A 34 -9.80 -21.38 -2.63
CA GLN A 34 -10.25 -21.56 -4.02
C GLN A 34 -9.58 -20.54 -4.94
N GLU A 35 -9.71 -20.72 -6.25
CA GLU A 35 -9.20 -19.75 -7.23
C GLU A 35 -10.02 -18.46 -7.18
N VAL A 36 -9.32 -17.33 -7.19
CA VAL A 36 -9.91 -15.99 -7.16
C VAL A 36 -9.27 -15.16 -8.27
N ASP A 37 -10.11 -14.54 -9.10
CA ASP A 37 -9.63 -13.62 -10.12
C ASP A 37 -9.09 -12.34 -9.45
N ALA A 38 -7.83 -12.03 -9.72
CA ALA A 38 -7.16 -10.83 -9.22
C ALA A 38 -7.87 -9.55 -9.66
N ALA A 39 -8.56 -9.56 -10.81
CA ALA A 39 -9.34 -8.42 -11.32
C ALA A 39 -10.47 -7.99 -10.36
N THR A 40 -10.92 -8.89 -9.49
CA THR A 40 -11.93 -8.60 -8.46
C THR A 40 -11.50 -7.47 -7.53
N PHE A 41 -10.19 -7.36 -7.26
CA PHE A 41 -9.65 -6.36 -6.36
C PHE A 41 -9.29 -5.06 -7.08
N SER A 42 -9.06 -5.07 -8.39
CA SER A 42 -8.59 -3.90 -9.14
C SER A 42 -9.62 -2.76 -9.19
N ALA A 43 -10.90 -3.07 -9.00
CA ALA A 43 -11.98 -2.08 -8.97
C ALA A 43 -12.19 -1.41 -7.60
N ILE A 44 -11.47 -1.87 -6.56
CA ILE A 44 -11.60 -1.33 -5.21
C ILE A 44 -10.82 -0.01 -5.10
N GLU A 45 -11.45 1.01 -4.53
CA GLU A 45 -10.82 2.31 -4.29
C GLU A 45 -9.51 2.17 -3.49
N GLY A 46 -8.46 2.85 -3.95
CA GLY A 46 -7.12 2.80 -3.35
C GLY A 46 -6.26 1.63 -3.82
N VAL A 47 -6.80 0.66 -4.57
CA VAL A 47 -5.97 -0.40 -5.18
C VAL A 47 -5.20 0.15 -6.37
N GLN A 48 -3.88 0.09 -6.27
CA GLN A 48 -2.95 0.56 -7.30
C GLN A 48 -2.57 -0.54 -8.29
N SER A 49 -2.42 -1.77 -7.79
CA SER A 49 -2.08 -2.92 -8.62
C SER A 49 -2.55 -4.24 -8.01
N THR A 50 -2.82 -5.21 -8.87
CA THR A 50 -3.21 -6.58 -8.49
C THR A 50 -2.49 -7.59 -9.36
N ARG A 51 -1.99 -8.67 -8.78
CA ARG A 51 -1.31 -9.74 -9.51
C ARG A 51 -1.71 -11.10 -8.97
N SER A 52 -2.16 -12.00 -9.85
CA SER A 52 -2.41 -13.40 -9.49
C SER A 52 -1.09 -14.11 -9.15
N MET A 53 -1.15 -14.98 -8.15
CA MET A 53 -0.07 -15.83 -7.66
C MET A 53 -0.65 -17.19 -7.22
N ASP A 54 0.22 -18.14 -6.89
CA ASP A 54 -0.15 -19.50 -6.46
C ASP A 54 -1.27 -20.15 -7.32
N HIS A 55 -1.11 -20.12 -8.64
CA HIS A 55 -2.05 -20.73 -9.57
C HIS A 55 -3.49 -20.23 -9.39
N GLY A 56 -3.68 -18.95 -9.09
CA GLY A 56 -5.00 -18.35 -8.90
C GLY A 56 -5.53 -18.39 -7.48
N ARG A 57 -4.89 -19.12 -6.55
CA ARG A 57 -5.27 -19.14 -5.12
C ARG A 57 -4.56 -18.09 -4.28
N GLY A 58 -3.72 -17.28 -4.90
CA GLY A 58 -3.12 -16.10 -4.28
C GLY A 58 -3.38 -14.86 -5.12
N VAL A 59 -3.53 -13.71 -4.45
CA VAL A 59 -3.55 -12.39 -5.07
C VAL A 59 -2.63 -11.45 -4.30
N ALA A 60 -1.63 -10.88 -4.98
CA ALA A 60 -0.88 -9.75 -4.48
C ALA A 60 -1.65 -8.46 -4.80
N VAL A 61 -1.80 -7.57 -3.82
CA VAL A 61 -2.49 -6.29 -3.93
C VAL A 61 -1.63 -5.19 -3.36
N GLU A 62 -1.48 -4.09 -4.10
CA GLU A 62 -0.92 -2.85 -3.60
C GLU A 62 -2.05 -1.84 -3.35
N VAL A 63 -2.10 -1.28 -2.15
CA VAL A 63 -3.18 -0.39 -1.70
C VAL A 63 -2.59 0.90 -1.14
N GLU A 64 -2.98 2.03 -1.69
CA GLU A 64 -2.72 3.34 -1.10
C GLU A 64 -3.82 3.65 -0.06
N GLY A 65 -3.41 4.04 1.14
CA GLY A 65 -4.35 4.36 2.21
C GLY A 65 -4.96 3.12 2.89
N SER A 66 -6.28 3.11 3.09
CA SER A 66 -6.94 2.09 3.90
C SER A 66 -7.09 0.77 3.16
N VAL A 67 -6.75 -0.33 3.83
CA VAL A 67 -6.92 -1.70 3.30
C VAL A 67 -8.29 -2.30 3.62
N GLU A 68 -9.17 -1.58 4.32
CA GLU A 68 -10.45 -2.12 4.82
C GLU A 68 -11.31 -2.72 3.69
N SER A 69 -11.49 -1.99 2.60
CA SER A 69 -12.33 -2.42 1.46
C SER A 69 -11.77 -3.68 0.80
N VAL A 70 -10.44 -3.77 0.67
CA VAL A 70 -9.74 -4.95 0.14
C VAL A 70 -9.92 -6.14 1.05
N MET A 71 -9.75 -5.96 2.37
CA MET A 71 -9.93 -7.02 3.35
C MET A 71 -11.38 -7.52 3.37
N ARG A 72 -12.36 -6.62 3.28
CA ARG A 72 -13.78 -6.98 3.23
C ARG A 72 -14.09 -7.84 2.01
N ALA A 73 -13.63 -7.41 0.82
CA ALA A 73 -13.79 -8.20 -0.40
C ALA A 73 -13.10 -9.56 -0.29
N ALA A 74 -11.89 -9.62 0.26
CA ALA A 74 -11.13 -10.85 0.39
C ALA A 74 -11.83 -11.91 1.26
N VAL A 75 -12.48 -11.47 2.35
CA VAL A 75 -13.23 -12.37 3.24
C VAL A 75 -14.41 -13.04 2.52
N GLU A 76 -15.09 -12.34 1.61
CA GLU A 76 -16.16 -12.93 0.77
C GLU A 76 -15.65 -14.08 -0.11
N HIS A 77 -14.36 -14.07 -0.46
CA HIS A 77 -13.70 -15.11 -1.24
C HIS A 77 -13.02 -16.20 -0.42
N ARG A 78 -13.35 -16.31 0.89
CA ARG A 78 -12.77 -17.30 1.81
C ARG A 78 -11.25 -17.19 1.94
N LEU A 79 -10.82 -15.98 2.29
CA LEU A 79 -9.44 -15.68 2.66
C LEU A 79 -8.93 -16.64 3.76
N THR A 80 -7.79 -17.28 3.52
CA THR A 80 -7.17 -18.25 4.41
C THR A 80 -5.88 -17.73 5.06
N ASN A 81 -5.14 -16.85 4.38
CA ASN A 81 -3.92 -16.27 4.90
C ASN A 81 -3.67 -14.87 4.32
N VAL A 82 -3.02 -14.01 5.11
CA VAL A 82 -2.63 -12.66 4.71
C VAL A 82 -1.19 -12.43 5.13
N ILE A 83 -0.36 -12.07 4.17
CA ILE A 83 1.01 -11.62 4.40
C ILE A 83 1.07 -10.14 4.07
N SER A 84 1.39 -9.31 5.06
CA SER A 84 1.74 -7.91 4.81
C SER A 84 3.24 -7.83 4.62
N GLU A 85 3.68 -7.42 3.45
CA GLU A 85 5.05 -6.94 3.30
C GLU A 85 5.08 -5.55 3.93
N GLY A 86 5.89 -5.39 4.97
CA GLY A 86 5.95 -4.13 5.71
C GLY A 86 6.24 -2.98 4.75
N SER A 87 5.35 -1.99 4.68
CA SER A 87 5.71 -0.66 4.20
C SER A 87 6.65 -0.11 5.26
N ASP A 88 7.96 -0.22 5.03
CA ASP A 88 8.89 0.48 5.87
C ASP A 88 8.55 1.97 5.81
N LEU A 89 8.61 2.66 6.95
CA LEU A 89 8.42 4.11 6.94
C LEU A 89 9.42 4.76 5.96
N SER A 90 10.54 4.10 5.67
CA SER A 90 11.55 4.46 4.68
C SER A 90 10.96 4.70 3.28
N GLY A 91 9.97 3.93 2.82
CA GLY A 91 9.35 4.11 1.50
C GLY A 91 8.61 5.44 1.37
N VAL A 92 7.92 5.88 2.42
CA VAL A 92 7.28 7.21 2.47
C VAL A 92 8.34 8.31 2.53
N PHE A 93 9.45 8.10 3.26
CA PHE A 93 10.60 9.01 3.24
C PHE A 93 11.24 9.12 1.85
N LEU A 94 11.34 8.02 1.09
CA LEU A 94 11.96 7.99 -0.23
C LEU A 94 11.08 8.63 -1.30
N ALA A 95 9.74 8.48 -1.23
CA ALA A 95 8.81 9.17 -2.14
C ALA A 95 8.95 10.71 -2.06
N TYR A 96 9.30 11.25 -0.88
CA TYR A 96 9.64 12.68 -0.72
C TYR A 96 11.01 13.07 -1.29
N TYR A 97 11.93 12.12 -1.51
CA TYR A 97 13.21 12.36 -2.17
C TYR A 97 13.15 12.12 -3.69
N SER A 98 12.14 11.37 -4.17
CA SER A 98 12.03 10.93 -5.57
C SER A 98 11.07 11.76 -6.44
N GLY A 99 10.36 12.75 -5.87
CA GLY A 99 9.54 13.70 -6.64
C GLY A 99 10.26 15.03 -6.85
N ASP A 100 10.81 15.21 -8.05
CA ASP A 100 11.28 16.44 -8.73
C ASP A 100 12.42 17.26 -8.07
N ASP A 101 13.59 17.54 -8.66
CA ASP A 101 14.13 17.37 -10.03
C ASP A 101 13.20 17.79 -11.19
N ASP A 102 12.49 18.91 -11.04
CA ASP A 102 12.40 20.00 -12.04
C ASP A 102 11.44 21.10 -11.56
N ALA A 103 11.98 22.30 -11.28
CA ALA A 103 11.55 23.59 -11.85
C ALA A 103 11.99 24.78 -10.97
N ALA A 104 12.97 25.52 -11.51
CA ALA A 104 13.28 26.95 -11.39
C ALA A 104 12.69 27.80 -10.25
#